data_AF-Q7Z881-F1
#
_entry.id   AF-Q7Z881-F1
#
_cell.length_a   1.000
_cell.length_b   1.000
_cell.length_c   1.000
_cell.angle_alpha   90.00
_cell.angle_beta   90.00
_cell.angle_gamma   90.00
#
_symmetry.space_group_name_H-M   'P 1'
#
loop_
_entity.id
_entity.type
_entity.pdbx_description
1 polymer ?
#
loop_
_entity_poly.entity_id
_entity_poly.type
_entity_poly.pdbx_seq_one_letter_code
_entity_poly.pdbx_strand_id
1 'polypeptide(L)' 'SSAALARQCFRLGAHPPAWKVAKGILLRKPNKPDYTLVKAYRVISLLNCLGRVIEKIAAEAISDYCETMGALHPRQRQS' A
#
# COMPACT_ATOMS: atom_id res chain seq x y z
N SER A 1 -18.13 9.30 -7.83
CA SER A 1 -16.90 8.67 -8.39
C SER A 1 -16.24 7.80 -7.33
N SER A 2 -15.46 6.78 -7.72
CA SER A 2 -14.75 5.87 -6.80
C SER A 2 -13.83 6.61 -5.81
N ALA A 3 -13.17 7.69 -6.26
CA ALA A 3 -12.31 8.52 -5.42
C ALA A 3 -13.09 9.31 -4.34
N ALA A 4 -14.32 9.76 -4.63
CA ALA A 4 -15.16 10.44 -3.64
C ALA A 4 -15.60 9.49 -2.51
N LEU A 5 -15.98 8.26 -2.87
CA LEU A 5 -16.30 7.21 -1.90
C LEU A 5 -15.07 6.86 -1.05
N ALA A 6 -13.90 6.67 -1.66
CA ALA A 6 -12.65 6.38 -0.96
C ALA A 6 -12.31 7.46 0.08
N ARG A 7 -12.44 8.74 -0.28
CA ARG A 7 -12.24 9.86 0.64
C ARG A 7 -13.23 9.87 1.79
N GLN A 8 -14.51 9.58 1.53
CA GLN A 8 -15.51 9.50 2.60
C GLN A 8 -15.23 8.34 3.55
N CYS A 9 -14.90 7.16 3.03
CA CYS A 9 -14.49 6.01 3.84
C CYS A 9 -13.26 6.32 4.70
N PHE A 10 -12.25 6.98 4.13
CA PHE A 10 -11.06 7.41 4.87
C PHE A 10 -11.40 8.36 6.02
N ARG A 11 -12.24 9.38 5.76
CA ARG A 11 -12.70 10.32 6.81
C ARG A 11 -13.48 9.64 7.93
N LEU A 12 -14.34 8.68 7.58
CA LEU A 12 -15.18 7.97 8.55
C LEU A 12 -14.45 6.82 9.27
N GLY A 13 -13.23 6.45 8.83
CA GLY A 13 -12.54 5.24 9.29
C GLY A 13 -13.27 3.94 8.95
N ALA A 14 -14.26 3.99 8.06
CA ALA A 14 -15.15 2.89 7.74
C ALA A 14 -14.84 2.36 6.33
N HIS A 15 -14.29 1.14 6.28
CA HIS A 15 -13.89 0.48 5.04
C HIS A 15 -14.66 -0.82 4.82
N PRO A 16 -15.24 -1.05 3.63
CA PRO A 16 -15.80 -2.34 3.24
C PRO A 16 -14.80 -3.49 3.47
N PRO A 17 -15.25 -4.63 4.04
CA PRO A 17 -14.38 -5.79 4.27
C PRO A 17 -13.65 -6.28 3.01
N ALA A 18 -14.31 -6.19 1.85
CA ALA A 18 -13.74 -6.57 0.57
C ALA A 18 -12.47 -5.78 0.19
N TRP A 19 -12.27 -4.57 0.73
CA TRP A 19 -11.05 -3.78 0.49
C TRP A 19 -9.87 -4.18 1.35
N LYS A 20 -10.11 -4.98 2.41
CA LYS A 20 -9.08 -5.53 3.29
C LYS A 20 -8.57 -6.89 2.81
N VAL A 21 -9.07 -7.38 1.68
CA VAL A 21 -8.65 -8.65 1.08
C VAL A 21 -7.61 -8.38 0.00
N ALA A 22 -6.46 -9.05 0.12
CA ALA A 22 -5.38 -9.01 -0.86
C ALA A 22 -5.11 -10.40 -1.42
N LYS A 23 -4.72 -10.48 -2.70
CA LYS A 23 -4.26 -11.72 -3.32
C LYS A 23 -2.75 -11.83 -3.15
N GLY A 24 -2.30 -12.84 -2.41
CA GLY A 24 -0.88 -13.18 -2.29
C GLY A 24 -0.37 -13.86 -3.56
N ILE A 25 0.71 -13.36 -4.14
CA ILE A 25 1.40 -13.98 -5.28
C ILE A 25 2.84 -14.31 -4.89
N LEU A 26 3.29 -15.51 -5.23
CA LEU A 26 4.66 -15.97 -5.03
C LEU A 26 5.50 -15.67 -6.27
N LEU A 27 6.48 -14.78 -6.13
CA LEU A 27 7.47 -14.48 -7.16
C LEU A 27 8.75 -15.28 -6.90
N ARG A 28 9.24 -15.98 -7.92
CA ARG A 28 10.49 -16.74 -7.86
C ARG A 28 11.69 -15.80 -7.68
N LYS A 29 12.57 -16.08 -6.73
CA LYS A 29 13.88 -15.42 -6.61
C LYS A 29 14.82 -16.02 -7.64
N PRO A 30 15.63 -15.22 -8.37
CA PRO A 30 16.61 -15.77 -9.30
C PRO A 30 17.67 -16.62 -8.57
N ASN A 31 18.25 -17.59 -9.30
CA ASN A 31 19.39 -18.40 -8.88
C ASN A 31 19.22 -19.15 -7.56
N LYS A 32 18.04 -19.75 -7.34
CA LYS A 32 17.83 -20.63 -6.18
C LYS A 32 18.03 -22.10 -6.56
N PRO A 33 18.78 -22.86 -5.75
CA PRO A 33 19.14 -24.24 -6.06
C PRO A 33 17.95 -25.19 -5.99
N ASP A 34 16.91 -24.82 -5.23
CA ASP A 34 15.72 -25.63 -5.01
C ASP A 34 14.49 -24.72 -4.82
N TYR A 35 13.50 -24.86 -5.70
CA TYR A 35 12.23 -24.12 -5.69
C TYR A 35 11.08 -24.89 -5.01
N THR A 36 11.34 -26.04 -4.40
CA THR A 36 10.38 -26.66 -3.48
C THR A 36 10.37 -25.93 -2.12
N LEU A 37 11.45 -25.20 -1.81
CA LEU A 37 11.61 -24.47 -0.56
C LEU A 37 10.99 -23.07 -0.61
N VAL A 38 10.24 -22.71 0.43
CA VAL A 38 9.61 -21.37 0.60
C VAL A 38 10.62 -20.23 0.47
N LYS A 39 11.87 -20.44 0.92
CA LYS A 39 12.96 -19.45 0.83
C LYS A 39 13.30 -19.05 -0.61
N ALA A 40 12.87 -19.81 -1.62
CA ALA A 40 13.07 -19.50 -3.03
C ALA A 40 12.08 -18.46 -3.58
N TYR A 41 11.08 -18.04 -2.81
CA TYR A 41 10.05 -17.11 -3.26
C TYR A 41 10.01 -15.81 -2.45
N ARG A 42 9.52 -14.74 -3.08
CA ARG A 42 9.11 -13.48 -2.45
C ARG A 42 7.58 -13.41 -2.55
N VAL A 43 6.91 -13.19 -1.43
CA VAL A 43 5.45 -12.97 -1.41
C VAL A 43 5.21 -11.50 -1.74
N ILE A 44 4.29 -11.23 -2.67
CA ILE A 44 3.73 -9.89 -2.88
C ILE A 44 2.22 -9.93 -2.65
N SER A 45 1.66 -8.85 -2.11
CA SER A 45 0.22 -8.69 -1.90
C SER A 45 -0.36 -7.78 -2.97
N LEU A 46 -1.29 -8.28 -3.77
CA LEU A 46 -2.06 -7.47 -4.71
C LEU A 46 -3.36 -7.02 -4.05
N LEU A 47 -3.47 -5.71 -3.79
CA LEU A 47 -4.71 -5.10 -3.35
C LEU A 47 -5.67 -4.89 -4.53
N ASN A 48 -6.96 -4.83 -4.22
CA ASN A 48 -7.95 -4.40 -5.19
C ASN A 48 -7.80 -2.89 -5.51
N CYS A 49 -8.36 -2.47 -6.65
CA CYS A 49 -8.19 -1.10 -7.13
C CYS A 49 -8.64 -0.03 -6.13
N LEU A 50 -9.70 -0.29 -5.35
CA LEU A 50 -10.24 0.67 -4.38
C LEU A 50 -9.37 0.78 -3.11
N GLY A 51 -8.83 -0.34 -2.63
CA GLY A 51 -7.84 -0.37 -1.55
C GLY A 51 -6.62 0.46 -1.93
N ARG A 52 -6.13 0.31 -3.16
CA ARG A 52 -5.00 1.10 -3.67
C ARG A 52 -5.28 2.61 -3.75
N VAL A 53 -6.51 3.01 -4.08
CA VAL A 53 -6.90 4.43 -4.07
C VAL A 53 -6.87 4.99 -2.64
N ILE A 54 -7.31 4.22 -1.64
CA ILE A 54 -7.28 4.64 -0.24
C ILE A 54 -5.86 4.69 0.31
N GLU A 55 -5.01 3.72 -0.03
CA GLU A 55 -3.59 3.74 0.32
C GLU A 55 -2.92 5.01 -0.19
N LYS A 56 -3.23 5.42 -1.43
CA LYS A 56 -2.72 6.67 -1.99
C LYS A 56 -3.19 7.89 -1.19
N ILE A 57 -4.49 7.99 -0.89
CA ILE A 57 -5.05 9.10 -0.10
C ILE A 57 -4.40 9.17 1.29
N ALA A 58 -4.23 8.02 1.95
CA ALA A 58 -3.60 7.94 3.26
C ALA A 58 -2.12 8.34 3.20
N ALA A 59 -1.39 7.87 2.20
CA ALA A 59 0.03 8.21 2.01
C ALA A 59 0.23 9.71 1.76
N GLU A 60 -0.62 10.33 0.94
CA GLU A 60 -0.63 11.78 0.71
C GLU A 60 -0.86 12.53 2.02
N ALA A 61 -1.93 12.19 2.76
CA ALA A 61 -2.24 12.85 4.03
C ALA A 61 -1.11 12.73 5.08
N ILE A 62 -0.45 11.58 5.15
CA ILE A 62 0.69 11.35 6.04
C ILE A 62 1.90 12.18 5.58
N SER A 63 2.18 12.19 4.27
CA SER A 63 3.30 12.96 3.70
C SER A 63 3.15 14.44 4.00
N ASP A 64 1.97 15.01 3.71
CA ASP A 64 1.65 16.42 3.95
C ASP A 64 1.83 16.77 5.44
N TYR A 65 1.35 15.91 6.33
CA TYR A 65 1.52 16.11 7.77
C TYR A 65 3.00 16.08 8.18
N CYS A 66 3.77 15.11 7.71
CA CYS A 66 5.20 15.02 8.02
C CYS A 66 6.02 16.19 7.46
N GLU A 67 5.63 16.76 6.31
CA GLU A 67 6.25 17.96 5.74
C GLU A 67 5.94 19.20 6.57
N THR A 68 4.68 19.41 6.95
CA THR A 68 4.26 20.55 7.77
C THR A 68 4.95 20.55 9.15
N MET A 69 5.20 19.37 9.71
CA MET A 69 5.89 19.21 10.99
C MET A 69 7.42 19.20 10.88
N GLY A 70 7.98 19.28 9.67
CA GLY A 70 9.43 19.19 9.46
C GLY A 70 10.05 17.83 9.83
N ALA A 71 9.23 16.78 9.95
CA ALA A 71 9.63 15.46 10.42
C ALA A 71 10.39 14.64 9.37
N LEU A 72 10.34 15.06 8.10
CA LEU A 72 11.05 14.38 7.01
C LEU A 72 12.49 14.88 6.88
N HIS A 73 13.41 13.93 6.72
CA HIS A 73 14.78 14.21 6.29
C HIS A 73 14.75 14.92 4.91
N PRO A 74 15.65 15.88 4.62
CA PRO A 74 15.62 16.65 3.36
C PRO A 74 15.53 15.81 2.08
N ARG A 75 16.17 14.63 2.04
CA ARG A 75 16.10 13.67 0.92
C ARG A 75 14.74 12.98 0.72
N GLN A 76 13.81 13.11 1.66
CA GLN A 76 12.50 12.45 1.64
C GLN A 76 11.35 13.43 1.44
N ARG A 77 11.62 14.74 1.39
CA ARG A 77 10.59 15.75 1.11
C ARG A 77 10.21 15.69 -0.36
N GLN A 78 8.92 15.79 -0.67
CA GLN A 78 8.50 15.98 -2.05
C GLN A 78 8.92 17.39 -2.48
N SER A 79 9.54 17.49 -3.67
CA SER A 79 10.05 18.75 -4.23
C SER A 79 8.95 19.67 -4.72
#